data_AF-A0A9E2GML3-F1
#
_entry.id   AF-A0A9E2GML3-F1
#
_cell.length_a   1.000
_cell.length_b   1.000
_cell.length_c   1.000
_cell.angle_alpha   90.00
_cell.angle_beta   90.00
_cell.angle_gamma   90.00
#
_symmetry.space_group_name_H-M   'P 1'
#
loop_
_entity.id
_entity.type
_entity.pdbx_description
1 polymer ?
#
loop_
_entity_poly.entity_id
_entity_poly.type
_entity_poly.pdbx_seq_one_letter_code
_entity_poly.pdbx_strand_id
1 'polypeptide(L)' 'MHGLAIVCIAVLLLGNLAGCSSRQWYAAGQNYQRNQCERLPDMGERQRCLEKANMSYEEYEKERQSGSR' A
#
# COMPACT_ATOMS: atom_id res chain seq x y z
N MET A 1 21.90 -24.28 24.90
CA MET A 1 21.91 -24.25 23.42
C MET A 1 20.52 -24.32 22.80
N HIS A 2 19.57 -25.08 23.35
CA HIS A 2 18.18 -25.14 22.83
C HIS A 2 17.38 -23.83 22.96
N GLY A 3 17.57 -23.07 24.05
CA GLY A 3 16.88 -21.78 24.23
C GLY A 3 17.27 -20.73 23.18
N LEU A 4 18.54 -20.71 22.76
CA LEU A 4 19.03 -19.77 21.74
C LEU A 4 18.43 -20.10 20.35
N ALA A 5 18.31 -21.39 20.03
CA ALA A 5 17.70 -21.84 18.78
C ALA A 5 16.21 -21.47 18.68
N ILE A 6 15.46 -21.59 19.79
CA ILE A 6 14.04 -21.21 19.84
C ILE A 6 13.87 -19.70 19.62
N VAL A 7 14.73 -18.88 20.25
CA VAL A 7 14.70 -17.42 20.08
C VAL A 7 15.03 -17.02 18.64
N CYS A 8 16.03 -17.64 18.01
CA CYS A 8 16.36 -17.37 16.61
C CYS A 8 15.20 -17.72 15.65
N ILE A 9 14.53 -18.84 15.87
CA ILE A 9 13.37 -19.26 15.05
C ILE A 9 12.21 -18.29 15.20
N ALA A 10 11.92 -17.83 16.42
CA ALA A 10 10.86 -16.85 16.68
C ALA A 10 11.12 -15.50 15.99
N VAL A 11 12.37 -15.02 15.99
CA VAL A 11 12.75 -13.76 15.33
C VAL A 11 12.63 -13.86 13.80
N LEU A 12 13.02 -14.99 13.21
CA LEU A 12 12.89 -15.22 11.76
C LEU A 12 11.42 -15.29 11.30
N LEU A 13 10.53 -15.86 12.11
CA LEU A 13 9.09 -15.91 11.82
C LEU A 13 8.44 -14.51 11.85
N LEU A 14 8.83 -13.66 12.81
CA LEU A 14 8.29 -12.30 12.92
C LEU A 14 8.77 -11.38 11.79
N GLY A 15 10.00 -11.57 11.28
CA GLY A 15 10.54 -10.78 10.17
C GLY A 15 9.83 -10.99 8.83
N ASN A 16 9.14 -12.12 8.63
CA ASN A 16 8.41 -12.41 7.40
C ASN A 16 7.12 -11.58 7.25
N LEU A 17 6.59 -11.01 8.34
CA LEU A 17 5.40 -10.13 8.30
C LEU A 17 5.73 -8.71 7.81
N ALA A 18 6.98 -8.26 7.99
CA ALA A 18 7.44 -6.97 7.46
C ALA A 18 7.63 -6.99 5.92
N GLY A 19 7.68 -8.19 5.33
CA GLY A 19 7.77 -8.43 3.90
C GLY A 19 6.42 -8.62 3.19
N CYS A 20 5.28 -8.52 3.89
CA CYS A 20 3.96 -8.44 3.25
C CYS A 20 3.82 -7.11 2.50
N SER A 21 4.45 -7.08 1.32
CA SER A 21 4.46 -6.10 0.24
C SER A 21 3.75 -4.78 0.54
N SER A 22 4.51 -3.69 0.58
CA SER A 22 3.98 -2.34 0.43
C SER A 22 2.95 -2.23 -0.71
N ARG A 23 3.15 -2.99 -1.81
CA ARG A 23 2.17 -3.16 -2.89
C ARG A 23 0.82 -3.73 -2.44
N GLN A 24 0.78 -4.73 -1.56
CA GLN A 24 -0.47 -5.31 -1.05
C GLN A 24 -1.24 -4.33 -0.16
N TRP A 25 -0.53 -3.65 0.76
CA TRP A 25 -1.13 -2.60 1.58
C TRP A 25 -1.61 -1.42 0.75
N TYR A 26 -0.83 -1.00 -0.25
CA TYR A 26 -1.21 0.10 -1.12
C TYR A 26 -2.38 -0.27 -2.04
N ALA A 27 -2.38 -1.46 -2.63
CA ALA A 27 -3.51 -1.96 -3.42
C ALA A 27 -4.79 -2.08 -2.59
N ALA A 28 -4.68 -2.53 -1.33
CA ALA A 28 -5.80 -2.57 -0.40
C ALA A 28 -6.34 -1.16 -0.10
N GLY A 29 -5.46 -0.19 0.17
CA GLY A 29 -5.83 1.21 0.36
C GLY A 29 -6.44 1.87 -0.89
N GLN A 30 -5.89 1.57 -2.06
CA GLN A 30 -6.34 2.11 -3.35
C GLN A 30 -7.76 1.65 -3.69
N ASN A 31 -8.08 0.36 -3.47
CA ASN A 31 -9.43 -0.17 -3.66
C ASN A 31 -10.43 0.48 -2.71
N TYR A 32 -10.06 0.69 -1.44
CA TYR A 32 -10.89 1.41 -0.49
C TYR A 32 -11.17 2.85 -0.96
N GLN A 33 -10.14 3.55 -1.42
CA GLN A 33 -10.25 4.93 -1.89
C GLN A 33 -11.14 5.04 -3.14
N ARG A 34 -11.01 4.11 -4.10
CA ARG A 34 -11.92 4.00 -5.25
C ARG A 34 -13.37 3.76 -4.82
N ASN A 35 -13.59 2.88 -3.86
CA ASN A 35 -14.94 2.61 -3.35
C ASN A 35 -15.56 3.83 -2.65
N GLN A 36 -14.74 4.69 -2.01
CA GLN A 36 -15.22 5.97 -1.49
C GLN A 36 -15.60 6.93 -2.63
N CYS A 37 -14.81 6.97 -3.72
CA CYS A 37 -15.15 7.78 -4.89
C CYS A 37 -16.49 7.38 -5.52
N GLU A 38 -16.78 6.09 -5.59
CA GLU A 38 -18.05 5.55 -6.10
C GLU A 38 -19.27 5.93 -5.25
N ARG A 39 -19.08 6.37 -4.00
CA ARG A 39 -20.17 6.84 -3.12
C ARG A 39 -20.49 8.32 -3.32
N LEU A 40 -19.70 9.05 -4.10
CA LEU A 40 -19.99 10.47 -4.36
C LEU A 40 -21.24 10.61 -5.26
N PRO A 41 -22.20 11.47 -4.88
CA PRO A 41 -23.42 11.67 -5.67
C PRO A 41 -23.19 12.52 -6.92
N ASP A 42 -22.21 13.42 -6.89
CA ASP A 42 -21.86 14.25 -8.04
C ASP A 42 -20.93 13.49 -9.00
N MET A 43 -21.35 13.38 -10.26
CA MET A 43 -20.59 12.65 -11.28
C MET A 43 -19.26 13.32 -11.61
N GLY A 44 -19.20 14.67 -11.58
CA GLY A 44 -17.97 15.40 -11.84
C GLY A 44 -16.94 15.22 -10.73
N GLU A 45 -17.40 15.26 -9.49
CA GLU A 45 -16.58 15.06 -8.30
C GLU A 45 -16.12 13.60 -8.16
N ARG A 46 -17.01 12.65 -8.48
CA ARG A 46 -16.66 11.23 -8.61
C ARG A 46 -15.56 11.01 -9.63
N GLN A 47 -15.66 11.60 -10.82
CA GLN A 47 -14.66 11.46 -11.87
C GLN A 47 -13.29 12.01 -11.42
N ARG A 48 -13.26 13.22 -10.84
CA ARG A 48 -12.02 13.82 -10.32
C ARG A 48 -11.41 13.01 -9.18
N CYS A 49 -12.24 12.43 -8.31
CA CYS A 49 -11.80 11.54 -7.23
C CYS A 49 -11.19 10.26 -7.80
N LEU A 50 -11.87 9.63 -8.78
CA LEU A 50 -11.40 8.42 -9.44
C LEU A 50 -10.09 8.64 -10.18
N GLU A 51 -9.89 9.77 -10.88
CA GLU A 51 -8.60 10.10 -11.50
C GLU A 51 -7.45 10.09 -10.49
N LYS A 52 -7.64 10.72 -9.33
CA LYS A 52 -6.65 10.73 -8.25
C LYS A 52 -6.42 9.35 -7.63
N ALA A 53 -7.50 8.61 -7.38
CA ALA A 53 -7.43 7.27 -6.80
C ALA A 53 -6.86 6.22 -7.79
N ASN A 54 -6.91 6.48 -9.09
CA ASN A 54 -6.32 5.63 -10.12
C ASN A 54 -4.81 5.77 -10.25
N MET A 55 -4.22 6.81 -9.67
CA MET A 55 -2.78 7.01 -9.71
C MET A 55 -2.11 5.77 -9.12
N SER A 56 -1.40 5.04 -9.96
CA SER A 56 -0.85 3.75 -9.58
C SER A 56 0.25 3.94 -8.53
N TYR A 57 0.47 2.93 -7.68
CA TYR A 57 1.61 2.94 -6.76
C TYR A 57 2.94 3.22 -7.48
N GLU A 58 3.06 2.69 -8.71
CA GLU A 58 4.23 2.81 -9.54
C GLU A 58 4.45 4.26 -9.99
N GLU A 59 3.38 4.98 -10.30
CA GLU A 59 3.39 6.39 -10.67
C GLU A 59 3.70 7.30 -9.47
N TYR A 60 3.11 7.01 -8.31
CA TYR A 60 3.45 7.65 -7.04
C TYR A 60 4.92 7.42 -6.65
N GLU A 61 5.44 6.19 -6.80
CA GLU A 61 6.83 5.86 -6.50
C GLU A 61 7.79 6.57 -7.48
N LYS A 62 7.42 6.65 -8.76
CA LYS A 62 8.18 7.39 -9.77
C LYS A 62 8.25 8.88 -9.45
N GLU A 63 7.13 9.49 -9.07
CA GLU A 63 7.09 10.90 -8.65
C GLU A 63 7.96 11.12 -7.40
N ARG A 64 7.85 10.24 -6.40
CA ARG A 64 8.66 10.30 -5.17
C ARG A 64 10.16 10.17 -5.43
N GLN A 65 10.57 9.30 -6.35
CA GLN A 65 11.97 9.17 -6.75
C GLN A 65 12.44 10.34 -7.61
N SER A 66 11.59 10.87 -8.49
CA SER A 66 11.92 11.98 -9.39
C SER A 66 11.96 13.35 -8.69
N GLY A 67 11.23 13.51 -7.58
CA GLY A 67 11.23 14.71 -6.75
C GLY A 67 12.39 14.82 -5.74
N SER A 68 13.27 13.82 -5.68
CA SER A 68 14.53 13.89 -4.93
C SER A 68 15.63 14.48 -5.83
N ARG A 69 15.53 15.77 -6.16
CA ARG A 69 16.58 16.52 -6.86
C ARG A 69 17.10 17.66 -6.00
#